data_AF-A0A972E5H7-F1
#
_entry.id   AF-A0A972E5H7-F1
#
_cell.length_a   1.000
_cell.length_b   1.000
_cell.length_c   1.000
_cell.angle_alpha   90.00
_cell.angle_beta   90.00
_cell.angle_gamma   90.00
#
_symmetry.space_group_name_H-M   'P 1'
#
loop_
_entity.id
_entity.type
_entity.pdbx_description
1 polymer ?
#
loop_
_entity_poly.entity_id
_entity_poly.type
_entity_poly.pdbx_seq_one_letter_code
_entity_poly.pdbx_strand_id
1 'polypeptide(L)' 'EKINPLVGGAGVSAVPDAARISQQVAKQEDPTNFILMHAMGPNVAGVIGTAVAAGVFLSVLGK' A
#
# COMPACT_ATOMS: atom_id res chain seq x y z
N GLU A 1 -14.14 5.59 10.79
CA GLU A 1 -14.14 6.62 9.73
C GLU A 1 -14.12 5.97 8.35
N LYS A 2 -14.57 6.66 7.30
CA LYS A 2 -14.43 6.17 5.94
C LYS A 2 -12.98 6.36 5.48
N ILE A 3 -12.36 5.31 4.92
CA ILE A 3 -10.99 5.34 4.42
C ILE A 3 -11.00 5.78 2.95
N ASN A 4 -10.07 6.64 2.56
CA ASN A 4 -9.89 7.03 1.16
C ASN A 4 -9.46 5.80 0.33
N PRO A 5 -10.16 5.43 -0.75
CA PRO A 5 -9.79 4.29 -1.59
C PRO A 5 -8.37 4.34 -2.16
N LEU A 6 -7.82 5.56 -2.40
CA LEU A 6 -6.44 5.74 -2.86
C LEU A 6 -5.40 5.21 -1.87
N VAL A 7 -5.73 5.22 -0.56
CA VAL A 7 -4.89 4.66 0.50
C VAL A 7 -4.84 3.13 0.40
N GLY A 8 -5.94 2.50 -0.03
CA GLY A 8 -5.97 1.07 -0.32
C GLY A 8 -5.09 0.70 -1.51
N GLY A 9 -5.09 1.52 -2.56
CA GLY A 9 -4.20 1.35 -3.73
C GLY A 9 -2.71 1.43 -3.39
N ALA A 10 -2.35 2.24 -2.38
CA ALA A 10 -0.98 2.32 -1.87
C ALA A 10 -0.48 1.04 -1.17
N GLY A 11 -1.35 0.05 -0.93
CA GLY A 11 -1.01 -1.21 -0.28
C GLY A 11 -0.14 -2.15 -1.12
N VAL A 12 0.12 -1.83 -2.39
CA VAL A 12 1.11 -2.55 -3.21
C VAL A 12 2.49 -2.33 -2.58
N SER A 13 3.25 -3.41 -2.39
CA SER A 13 4.53 -3.45 -1.66
C SER A 13 5.71 -2.76 -2.36
N ALA A 14 5.45 -1.77 -3.22
CA ALA A 14 6.44 -0.92 -3.87
C ALA A 14 6.74 0.30 -2.98
N VAL A 15 7.59 0.11 -1.97
CA VAL A 15 8.00 1.18 -1.05
C VAL A 15 9.14 1.99 -1.67
N PRO A 16 9.07 3.34 -1.70
CA PRO A 16 7.98 4.22 -1.30
C PRO A 16 7.02 4.62 -2.44
N ASP A 17 7.21 4.07 -3.65
CA ASP A 17 6.59 4.58 -4.87
C ASP A 17 5.07 4.45 -4.93
N ALA A 18 4.48 3.34 -4.44
CA ALA A 18 3.01 3.16 -4.44
C ALA A 18 2.29 4.25 -3.61
N ALA A 19 2.90 4.69 -2.50
CA ALA A 19 2.36 5.76 -1.67
C ALA A 19 2.52 7.13 -2.35
N ARG A 20 3.62 7.35 -3.07
CA ARG A 20 3.86 8.59 -3.84
C ARG A 20 2.92 8.73 -5.04
N ILE A 21 2.69 7.64 -5.79
CA ILE A 21 1.74 7.63 -6.91
C ILE A 21 0.32 7.90 -6.40
N SER A 22 -0.07 7.28 -5.28
CA SER A 22 -1.37 7.53 -4.66
C SER A 22 -1.53 9.00 -4.23
N GLN A 23 -0.47 9.61 -3.67
CA GLN A 23 -0.45 11.05 -3.36
C GLN A 23 -0.52 11.93 -4.63
N GLN A 24 0.13 11.53 -5.72
CA GLN A 24 0.09 12.26 -6.97
C GLN A 24 -1.33 12.29 -7.56
N VAL A 25 -2.01 11.15 -7.57
CA VAL A 25 -3.42 11.05 -8.00
C VAL A 25 -4.33 11.83 -7.07
N ALA A 26 -4.14 11.72 -5.75
CA ALA A 26 -4.91 12.50 -4.78
C ALA A 26 -4.76 14.02 -4.99
N LYS A 27 -3.55 14.47 -5.33
CA LYS A 27 -3.26 15.89 -5.61
C LYS A 27 -3.84 16.39 -6.94
N GLN A 28 -4.05 15.50 -7.91
CA GLN A 28 -4.72 15.83 -9.18
C GLN A 28 -6.22 16.06 -8.97
N GLU A 29 -6.85 15.27 -8.09
CA GLU A 29 -8.26 15.42 -7.73
C GLU A 29 -8.49 16.58 -6.76
N ASP A 30 -7.64 16.70 -5.74
CA ASP A 30 -7.71 17.76 -4.73
C ASP A 30 -6.30 18.16 -4.25
N PRO A 31 -5.82 19.38 -4.59
CA PRO A 31 -4.50 19.85 -4.18
C PRO A 31 -4.27 19.94 -2.66
N THR A 32 -5.34 19.95 -1.87
CA THR A 32 -5.31 20.03 -0.40
C THR A 32 -5.31 18.66 0.28
N ASN A 33 -5.50 17.59 -0.49
CA ASN A 33 -5.59 16.23 0.01
C ASN A 33 -4.20 15.57 0.14
N PHE A 34 -3.64 15.62 1.35
CA PHE A 34 -2.34 15.04 1.69
C PHE A 34 -2.51 13.66 2.36
N ILE A 35 -2.44 12.60 1.56
CA ILE A 35 -2.57 11.22 2.02
C ILE A 35 -1.24 10.48 2.17
N LEU A 36 -0.10 11.04 1.76
CA LEU A 36 1.19 10.35 1.74
C LEU A 36 1.54 9.70 3.09
N MET A 37 1.41 10.44 4.19
CA MET A 37 1.74 9.94 5.53
C MET A 37 0.80 8.82 5.98
N HIS A 38 -0.47 8.85 5.55
CA HIS A 38 -1.45 7.81 5.87
C HIS A 38 -1.29 6.58 4.97
N ALA A 39 -0.96 6.78 3.69
CA ALA A 39 -0.74 5.76 2.69
C ALA A 39 0.54 4.93 2.90
N MET A 40 1.51 5.43 3.67
CA MET A 40 2.70 4.67 4.05
C MET A 40 2.38 3.46 4.93
N GLY A 41 1.35 3.53 5.78
CA GLY A 41 0.92 2.40 6.62
C GLY A 41 0.56 1.16 5.79
N PRO A 42 -0.41 1.27 4.86
CA PRO A 42 -0.74 0.19 3.93
C PRO A 42 0.44 -0.28 3.06
N ASN A 43 1.32 0.62 2.61
CA ASN A 43 2.47 0.24 1.78
C ASN A 43 3.43 -0.70 2.54
N VAL A 44 3.73 -0.38 3.81
CA VAL A 44 4.52 -1.26 4.70
C VAL A 44 3.77 -2.56 5.00
N ALA A 45 2.46 -2.49 5.24
CA ALA A 45 1.62 -3.68 5.44
C ALA A 45 1.65 -4.62 4.22
N GLY A 46 1.74 -4.06 3.00
CA GLY A 46 1.89 -4.82 1.76
C GLY A 46 3.16 -5.65 1.72
N VAL A 47 4.31 -5.08 2.12
CA VAL A 47 5.59 -5.81 2.19
C VAL A 47 5.50 -7.00 3.17
N ILE A 48 4.94 -6.75 4.35
CA ILE A 48 4.74 -7.79 5.38
C ILE A 48 3.77 -8.87 4.88
N GLY A 49 2.65 -8.46 4.27
CA GLY A 49 1.65 -9.36 3.71
C GLY A 49 2.23 -10.29 2.64
N THR A 50 3.07 -9.76 1.75
CA THR A 50 3.76 -10.56 0.73
C THR A 50 4.73 -11.56 1.35
N ALA A 51 5.50 -11.17 2.37
CA ALA A 51 6.40 -12.09 3.07
C ALA A 51 5.63 -13.22 3.77
N VAL A 52 4.51 -12.91 4.43
CA VAL A 52 3.63 -13.92 5.05
C VAL A 52 3.05 -14.84 3.99
N ALA A 53 2.51 -14.29 2.89
CA ALA A 53 1.95 -15.09 1.80
C ALA A 53 3.00 -16.03 1.21
N ALA A 54 4.22 -15.54 0.96
CA ALA A 54 5.34 -16.36 0.50
C ALA A 54 5.68 -17.46 1.51
N GLY A 55 5.71 -17.16 2.81
CA GLY A 55 5.95 -18.16 3.86
C GLY A 55 4.87 -19.25 3.90
N VAL A 56 3.59 -18.89 3.72
CA VAL A 56 2.49 -19.86 3.63
C VAL A 56 2.64 -20.71 2.37
N PHE A 57 2.91 -20.10 1.21
CA PHE A 57 3.12 -20.83 -0.04
C PHE A 57 4.28 -21.82 0.05
N LEU A 58 5.41 -21.42 0.62
CA LEU A 58 6.54 -22.32 0.85
C LEU A 58 6.18 -23.46 1.81
N SER A 59 5.40 -23.19 2.86
CA SER A 59 4.98 -24.22 3.81
C SER A 59 4.01 -25.25 3.21
N VAL A 60 3.16 -24.82 2.27
CA VAL A 60 2.15 -25.67 1.64
C VAL A 60 2.67 -26.38 0.38
N LEU A 61 3.47 -25.70 -0.44
CA LEU A 61 3.93 -26.17 -1.74
C LEU A 61 5.39 -26.62 -1.76
N GLY A 62 6.23 -26.14 -0.84
CA GLY A 62 7.67 -26.43 -0.79
C GLY A 62 8.03 -27.81 -0.22
N LYS A 63 7.13 -28.78 -0.37
CA LYS A 63 7.42 -30.20 -0.14
C LYS A 63 8.31 -30.73 -1.26
#